data_AF-A0A6C0VKD2-F1
#
_entry.id   AF-A0A6C0VKD2-F1
#
_cell.length_a   1.000
_cell.length_b   1.000
_cell.length_c   1.000
_cell.angle_alpha   90.00
_cell.angle_beta   90.00
_cell.angle_gamma   90.00
#
_symmetry.space_group_name_H-M   'P 1'
#
loop_
_entity.id
_entity.type
_entity.pdbx_description
1 polymer ?
#
loop_
_entity_poly.entity_id
_entity_poly.type
_entity_poly.pdbx_seq_one_letter_code
_entity_poly.pdbx_strand_id
1 'polypeptide(L)'
;MDSKGYKLNQTEIAGMGATLNNETYYEAVGLTLDSKHNSTGALIAVFENDEIIKVRAQIVERDETGYPLSIELLTVNGNTIVSESGEVSDILNGKTKASLISSATLAPITPRAMDACTACKLLVDGACNIGCGLEMAIFCAVLGIPAIIGGLTCAAIATAVCIVVGEFGCEPTALDLCREAEYC
;
A
#
# COMPACT_ATOMS: atom_id res chain seq x y z
N MET A 1 -21.14 17.66 15.25
CA MET A 1 -19.92 16.86 15.03
C MET A 1 -20.36 15.58 14.37
N ASP A 2 -20.30 15.51 13.05
CA ASP A 2 -20.50 14.25 12.35
C ASP A 2 -19.25 13.40 12.59
N SER A 3 -19.42 12.24 13.23
CA SER A 3 -18.30 11.33 13.49
C SER A 3 -17.72 10.86 12.16
N LYS A 4 -16.40 11.04 11.96
CA LYS A 4 -15.66 10.27 10.95
C LYS A 4 -15.99 8.79 11.19
N GLY A 5 -16.68 8.15 10.27
CA GLY A 5 -17.23 6.82 10.45
C GLY A 5 -17.06 6.01 9.18
N TYR A 6 -16.51 4.81 9.33
CA TYR A 6 -16.30 3.86 8.24
C TYR A 6 -17.36 2.78 8.28
N LYS A 7 -17.86 2.40 7.11
CA LYS A 7 -18.74 1.23 6.96
C LYS A 7 -18.09 0.24 6.03
N LEU A 8 -18.19 -1.04 6.36
CA LEU A 8 -17.73 -2.10 5.46
C LEU A 8 -18.48 -1.99 4.14
N ASN A 9 -17.74 -1.84 3.05
CA ASN A 9 -18.29 -1.96 1.71
C ASN A 9 -18.42 -3.45 1.40
N GLN A 10 -19.65 -3.97 1.46
CA GLN A 10 -19.92 -5.40 1.23
C GLN A 10 -19.84 -5.79 -0.25
N THR A 11 -19.64 -4.83 -1.16
CA THR A 11 -19.59 -5.06 -2.60
C THR A 11 -18.17 -5.16 -3.15
N GLU A 12 -17.16 -4.79 -2.35
CA GLU A 12 -15.76 -4.75 -2.77
C GLU A 12 -14.88 -5.59 -1.84
N ILE A 13 -14.60 -6.82 -2.31
CA ILE A 13 -13.68 -7.77 -1.68
C ILE A 13 -12.70 -8.19 -2.77
N ALA A 14 -11.42 -8.09 -2.47
CA ALA A 14 -10.37 -8.54 -3.37
C ALA A 14 -9.50 -9.60 -2.69
N GLY A 15 -9.11 -10.61 -3.47
CA GLY A 15 -8.17 -11.65 -3.06
C GLY A 15 -6.99 -11.67 -4.02
N MET A 16 -5.79 -11.89 -3.49
CA MET A 16 -4.56 -11.94 -4.27
C MET A 16 -3.63 -13.02 -3.73
N GLY A 17 -3.08 -13.85 -4.62
CA GLY A 17 -1.99 -14.78 -4.31
C GLY A 17 -0.70 -14.30 -4.96
N ALA A 18 0.42 -14.28 -4.23
CA ALA A 18 1.69 -13.81 -4.73
C ALA A 18 2.88 -14.57 -4.12
N THR A 19 3.93 -14.75 -4.92
CA THR A 19 5.21 -15.34 -4.50
C THR A 19 6.30 -14.28 -4.66
N LEU A 20 7.01 -13.94 -3.59
CA LEU A 20 7.97 -12.82 -3.59
C LEU A 20 9.44 -13.23 -3.55
N ASN A 21 9.79 -14.36 -2.93
CA ASN A 21 11.18 -14.80 -2.75
C ASN A 21 11.29 -16.33 -2.83
N ASN A 22 11.61 -16.87 -4.01
CA ASN A 22 12.05 -18.26 -4.21
C ASN A 22 11.33 -19.32 -3.34
N GLU A 23 10.03 -19.52 -3.57
CA GLU A 23 9.15 -20.59 -3.04
C GLU A 23 8.17 -20.23 -1.91
N THR A 24 8.34 -19.10 -1.20
CA THR A 24 7.32 -18.71 -0.20
C THR A 24 6.13 -18.03 -0.87
N TYR A 25 4.99 -18.70 -0.80
CA TYR A 25 3.70 -18.24 -1.31
C TYR A 25 2.91 -17.53 -0.21
N TYR A 26 2.39 -16.35 -0.55
CA TYR A 26 1.56 -15.54 0.31
C TYR A 26 0.19 -15.35 -0.34
N GLU A 27 -0.85 -15.49 0.46
CA GLU A 27 -2.20 -15.11 0.06
C GLU A 27 -2.63 -13.89 0.85
N ALA A 28 -3.48 -13.05 0.27
CA ALA A 28 -4.02 -11.93 0.99
C ALA A 28 -5.44 -11.60 0.53
N VAL A 29 -6.25 -11.18 1.49
CA VAL A 29 -7.63 -10.74 1.27
C VAL A 29 -7.77 -9.34 1.82
N GLY A 30 -8.37 -8.46 1.02
CA GLY A 30 -8.70 -7.10 1.39
C GLY A 30 -10.21 -6.90 1.46
N LEU A 31 -10.62 -5.97 2.31
CA LEU A 31 -11.98 -5.43 2.40
C LEU A 31 -11.91 -3.91 2.33
N THR A 32 -12.71 -3.28 1.46
CA THR A 32 -12.82 -1.81 1.42
C THR A 32 -13.80 -1.29 2.47
N LEU A 33 -13.51 -0.12 3.01
CA LEU A 33 -14.37 0.63 3.90
C LEU A 33 -14.80 1.94 3.24
N ASP A 34 -16.11 2.15 3.14
CA ASP A 34 -16.70 3.40 2.69
C ASP A 34 -16.58 4.45 3.79
N SER A 35 -16.13 5.64 3.42
CA SER A 35 -16.09 6.82 4.28
C SER A 35 -17.20 7.79 3.88
N LYS A 36 -17.71 8.55 4.86
CA LYS A 36 -18.53 9.74 4.58
C LYS A 36 -17.71 10.96 4.17
N HIS A 37 -16.39 10.85 4.25
CA HIS A 37 -15.44 11.88 3.88
C HIS A 37 -14.70 11.43 2.61
N ASN A 38 -13.90 12.33 2.02
CA ASN A 38 -13.12 12.04 0.83
C ASN A 38 -11.90 11.15 1.17
N SER A 39 -12.16 9.96 1.70
CA SER A 39 -11.16 9.00 2.13
C SER A 39 -11.62 7.58 1.86
N THR A 40 -10.68 6.66 1.67
CA THR A 40 -10.96 5.22 1.55
C THR A 40 -10.22 4.49 2.65
N GLY A 41 -10.94 3.65 3.38
CA GLY A 41 -10.31 2.72 4.31
C GLY A 41 -10.17 1.34 3.67
N ALA A 42 -9.19 0.55 4.09
CA ALA A 42 -9.13 -0.87 3.78
C ALA A 42 -8.59 -1.68 4.95
N LEU A 43 -9.09 -2.91 5.08
CA LEU A 43 -8.56 -3.93 5.99
C LEU A 43 -8.00 -5.07 5.16
N ILE A 44 -6.75 -5.44 5.39
CA ILE A 44 -6.03 -6.44 4.61
C ILE A 44 -5.45 -7.46 5.58
N ALA A 45 -5.72 -8.75 5.32
CA ALA A 45 -5.08 -9.86 6.01
C ALA A 45 -4.16 -10.59 5.02
N VAL A 46 -2.94 -10.91 5.45
CA VAL A 46 -1.97 -11.69 4.69
C VAL A 46 -1.70 -13.01 5.40
N PHE A 47 -1.71 -14.07 4.62
CA PHE A 47 -1.59 -15.45 5.02
C PHE A 47 -0.30 -16.05 4.49
N GLU A 48 0.32 -16.89 5.30
CA GLU A 48 1.40 -17.80 4.92
C GLU A 48 1.05 -19.17 5.50
N ASN A 49 1.01 -20.21 4.67
CA ASN A 49 0.67 -21.58 5.09
C ASN A 49 -0.60 -21.66 5.96
N ASP A 50 -1.70 -21.04 5.52
CA ASP A 50 -3.00 -20.98 6.21
C ASP A 50 -3.04 -20.16 7.52
N GLU A 51 -1.92 -19.54 7.94
CA GLU A 51 -1.86 -18.69 9.14
C GLU A 51 -1.84 -17.20 8.78
N ILE A 52 -2.61 -16.38 9.50
CA ILE A 52 -2.54 -14.91 9.37
C ILE A 52 -1.24 -14.42 9.99
N ILE A 53 -0.28 -14.05 9.14
CA ILE A 53 1.01 -13.51 9.57
C ILE A 53 0.99 -11.98 9.72
N LYS A 54 0.07 -11.31 8.99
CA LYS A 54 -0.02 -9.86 8.99
C LYS A 54 -1.45 -9.37 8.80
N VAL A 55 -1.83 -8.35 9.56
CA VAL A 55 -3.05 -7.56 9.31
C VAL A 55 -2.65 -6.11 9.12
N ARG A 56 -3.19 -5.44 8.11
CA ARG A 56 -3.01 -4.02 7.84
C ARG A 56 -4.37 -3.34 7.77
N ALA A 57 -4.56 -2.30 8.56
CA ALA A 57 -5.57 -1.29 8.30
C ALA A 57 -4.90 -0.10 7.60
N GLN A 58 -5.55 0.46 6.60
CA GLN A 58 -5.08 1.66 5.93
C GLN A 58 -6.21 2.65 5.71
N ILE A 59 -5.88 3.93 5.76
CA ILE A 59 -6.75 5.04 5.37
C ILE A 59 -5.97 5.92 4.40
N VAL A 60 -6.58 6.24 3.27
CA VAL A 60 -6.06 7.21 2.30
C VAL A 60 -7.04 8.37 2.25
N GLU A 61 -6.62 9.55 2.68
CA GLU A 61 -7.40 10.79 2.50
C GLU A 61 -7.03 11.42 1.15
N ARG A 62 -8.03 11.97 0.44
CA ARG A 62 -7.89 12.57 -0.88
C ARG A 62 -8.39 14.00 -0.90
N ASP A 63 -7.82 14.81 -1.79
CA ASP A 63 -8.32 16.14 -2.10
C ASP A 63 -9.51 16.12 -3.05
N GLU A 64 -10.07 17.29 -3.34
CA GLU A 64 -11.24 17.46 -4.21
C GLU A 64 -11.04 16.94 -5.65
N THR A 65 -9.79 16.77 -6.08
CA THR A 65 -9.43 16.22 -7.40
C THR A 65 -9.31 14.69 -7.39
N GLY A 66 -9.32 14.07 -6.21
CA GLY A 66 -9.07 12.65 -6.01
C GLY A 66 -7.60 12.31 -5.79
N TYR A 67 -6.71 13.30 -5.71
CA TYR A 67 -5.29 13.09 -5.43
C TYR A 67 -5.08 12.75 -3.94
N PRO A 68 -4.24 11.76 -3.58
CA PRO A 68 -4.03 11.39 -2.19
C PRO A 68 -3.24 12.46 -1.43
N LEU A 69 -3.81 12.94 -0.33
CA LEU A 69 -3.20 13.94 0.53
C LEU A 69 -2.35 13.27 1.62
N SER A 70 -2.93 12.27 2.30
CA SER A 70 -2.31 11.62 3.45
C SER A 70 -2.64 10.14 3.47
N ILE A 71 -1.73 9.38 4.07
CA ILE A 71 -1.89 7.94 4.28
C ILE A 71 -1.64 7.65 5.74
N GLU A 72 -2.52 6.86 6.34
CA GLU A 72 -2.38 6.29 7.67
C GLU A 72 -2.41 4.77 7.56
N LEU A 73 -1.45 4.10 8.20
CA LEU A 73 -1.33 2.65 8.24
C LEU A 73 -1.22 2.19 9.69
N LEU A 74 -1.96 1.14 10.01
CA LEU A 74 -1.76 0.35 11.22
C LEU A 74 -1.47 -1.09 10.78
N THR A 75 -0.26 -1.56 11.03
CA THR A 75 0.17 -2.93 10.70
C THR A 75 0.40 -3.73 11.97
N VAL A 76 -0.26 -4.88 12.07
CA VAL A 76 -0.01 -5.91 13.06
C VAL A 76 0.73 -7.05 12.38
N ASN A 77 1.93 -7.38 12.86
CA ASN A 77 2.75 -8.47 12.36
C ASN A 77 3.25 -9.31 13.55
N GLY A 78 2.63 -10.47 13.76
CA GLY A 78 2.77 -11.23 14.99
C GLY A 78 2.48 -10.38 16.23
N ASN A 79 3.49 -10.19 17.08
CA ASN A 79 3.38 -9.40 18.32
C ASN A 79 3.75 -7.92 18.16
N THR A 80 4.03 -7.46 16.94
CA THR A 80 4.47 -6.09 16.67
C THR A 80 3.33 -5.27 16.07
N ILE A 81 3.11 -4.07 16.61
CA ILE A 81 2.13 -3.11 16.10
C ILE A 81 2.88 -1.85 15.66
N VAL A 82 2.82 -1.55 14.36
CA VAL A 82 3.43 -0.38 13.75
C VAL A 82 2.35 0.55 13.25
N SER A 83 2.42 1.82 13.65
CA SER A 83 1.55 2.88 13.11
C SER A 83 2.40 3.86 12.32
N GLU A 84 2.02 4.08 11.08
CA GLU A 84 2.73 4.99 10.18
C GLU A 84 1.72 5.98 9.62
N SER A 85 2.07 7.26 9.56
CA SER A 85 1.22 8.27 8.94
C SER A 85 2.06 9.36 8.30
N GLY A 86 1.63 9.89 7.17
CA GLY A 86 2.30 11.01 6.54
C GLY A 86 1.50 11.62 5.40
N GLU A 87 1.84 12.85 5.05
CA GLU A 87 1.42 13.45 3.78
C GLU A 87 2.14 12.75 2.63
N VAL A 88 1.43 12.51 1.53
CA VAL A 88 2.00 11.80 0.36
C VAL A 88 3.22 12.54 -0.17
N SER A 89 3.13 13.85 -0.33
CA SER A 89 4.25 14.71 -0.76
C SER A 89 5.50 14.52 0.13
N ASP A 90 5.34 14.47 1.44
CA ASP A 90 6.43 14.26 2.39
C ASP A 90 6.97 12.82 2.35
N ILE A 91 6.10 11.82 2.21
CA ILE A 91 6.51 10.42 2.06
C ILE A 91 7.40 10.22 0.84
N LEU A 92 6.99 10.80 -0.29
CA LEU A 92 7.72 10.70 -1.55
C LEU A 92 9.04 11.48 -1.50
N ASN A 93 9.08 12.58 -0.75
CA ASN A 93 10.31 13.35 -0.50
C ASN A 93 11.18 12.78 0.64
N GLY A 94 10.87 11.60 1.17
CA GLY A 94 11.64 10.93 2.21
C GLY A 94 11.58 11.58 3.60
N LYS A 95 10.58 12.42 3.87
CA LYS A 95 10.40 13.18 5.14
C LYS A 95 9.42 12.51 6.11
N THR A 96 9.35 11.18 6.11
CA THR A 96 8.38 10.43 6.92
C THR A 96 8.67 10.39 8.42
N LYS A 97 7.60 10.50 9.22
CA LYS A 97 7.60 10.20 10.65
C LYS A 97 6.95 8.84 10.89
N ALA A 98 7.74 7.79 11.05
CA ALA A 98 7.24 6.51 11.58
C ALA A 98 7.16 6.61 13.12
N SER A 99 6.02 6.23 13.71
CA SER A 99 5.85 6.16 15.17
C SER A 99 5.66 4.70 15.59
N LEU A 100 6.69 4.12 16.19
CA LEU A 100 6.61 2.76 16.74
C LEU A 100 5.80 2.81 18.05
N ILE A 101 4.59 2.26 18.04
CA ILE A 101 3.70 2.26 19.21
C ILE A 101 4.09 1.14 20.20
N SER A 102 4.61 0.00 19.72
CA SER A 102 5.32 -0.97 20.56
C SER A 102 6.25 -1.86 19.75
N SER A 103 7.39 -2.22 20.33
CA SER A 103 8.33 -3.20 19.78
C SER A 103 8.64 -4.25 20.84
N ALA A 104 8.20 -5.49 20.63
CA ALA A 104 8.95 -6.62 21.16
C ALA A 104 10.09 -6.88 20.18
N THR A 105 11.32 -6.96 20.69
CA THR A 105 12.58 -7.01 19.93
C THR A 105 12.56 -8.14 18.89
N LEU A 106 12.26 -7.79 17.64
CA LEU A 106 12.55 -8.60 16.46
C LEU A 106 13.67 -7.90 15.70
N ALA A 107 14.57 -8.68 15.12
CA ALA A 107 15.72 -8.19 14.38
C ALA A 107 15.27 -7.11 13.37
N PRO A 108 16.04 -6.01 13.21
CA PRO A 108 15.71 -4.99 12.23
C PRO A 108 15.59 -5.67 10.87
N ILE A 109 14.36 -5.70 10.33
CA ILE A 109 14.15 -6.05 8.94
C ILE A 109 14.69 -4.85 8.18
N THR A 110 15.96 -4.90 7.79
CA THR A 110 16.53 -3.90 6.90
C THR A 110 15.77 -4.02 5.59
N PRO A 111 15.00 -3.00 5.19
CA PRO A 111 14.37 -3.04 3.90
C PRO A 111 15.45 -3.26 2.85
N ARG A 112 15.24 -4.15 1.89
CA ARG A 112 16.09 -4.13 0.70
C ARG A 112 15.82 -2.78 0.07
N ALA A 113 16.81 -1.89 0.08
CA ALA A 113 16.69 -0.58 -0.54
C ALA A 113 16.45 -0.78 -2.03
N MET A 114 15.18 -0.76 -2.43
CA MET A 114 14.76 -0.65 -3.82
C MET A 114 14.72 0.83 -4.14
N ASP A 115 15.37 1.24 -5.22
CA ASP A 115 15.30 2.62 -5.67
C ASP A 115 13.87 2.96 -6.14
N ALA A 116 13.49 4.23 -6.03
CA ALA A 116 12.14 4.69 -6.35
C ALA A 116 11.69 4.34 -7.77
N CYS A 117 12.63 4.32 -8.73
CA CYS A 117 12.33 3.99 -10.12
C CYS A 117 11.99 2.51 -10.30
N THR A 118 12.76 1.61 -9.67
CA THR A 118 12.45 0.17 -9.68
C THR A 118 11.14 -0.13 -8.96
N ALA A 119 10.90 0.50 -7.81
CA ALA A 119 9.64 0.38 -7.07
C ALA A 119 8.46 0.85 -7.92
N CYS A 120 8.57 2.02 -8.55
CA CYS A 120 7.53 2.55 -9.43
C CYS A 120 7.22 1.59 -10.58
N LYS A 121 8.23 1.06 -11.29
CA LYS A 121 8.00 0.16 -12.42
C LYS A 121 7.25 -1.09 -12.01
N LEU A 122 7.67 -1.70 -10.90
CA LEU A 122 7.01 -2.88 -10.35
C LEU A 122 5.55 -2.58 -9.96
N LEU A 123 5.28 -1.38 -9.46
CA LEU A 123 3.94 -0.95 -9.11
C LEU A 123 3.10 -0.59 -10.33
N VAL A 124 3.68 -0.03 -11.41
CA VAL A 124 2.99 0.20 -12.69
C VAL A 124 2.60 -1.13 -13.32
N ASP A 125 3.52 -2.09 -13.36
CA ASP A 125 3.24 -3.44 -13.85
C ASP A 125 2.13 -4.09 -13.01
N GLY A 126 2.15 -3.90 -11.69
CA GLY A 126 1.07 -4.29 -10.79
C GLY A 126 -0.26 -3.64 -11.19
N ALA A 127 -0.32 -2.32 -11.20
CA ALA A 127 -1.49 -1.53 -11.55
C ALA A 127 -2.13 -1.96 -12.89
N CYS A 128 -1.31 -2.24 -13.90
CA CYS A 128 -1.78 -2.65 -15.22
C CYS A 128 -2.25 -4.10 -15.32
N ASN A 129 -1.75 -5.00 -14.46
CA ASN A 129 -2.12 -6.42 -14.48
C ASN A 129 -3.23 -6.77 -13.49
N ILE A 130 -3.22 -6.16 -12.30
CA ILE A 130 -4.15 -6.48 -11.20
C ILE A 130 -5.12 -5.32 -10.87
N GLY A 131 -4.91 -4.14 -11.43
CA GLY A 131 -5.76 -2.97 -11.20
C GLY A 131 -5.27 -2.04 -10.09
N CYS A 132 -5.96 -0.92 -9.94
CA CYS A 132 -5.53 0.23 -9.13
C CYS A 132 -6.36 0.50 -7.86
N GLY A 133 -7.12 -0.51 -7.43
CA GLY A 133 -7.97 -0.43 -6.25
C GLY A 133 -7.40 -1.19 -5.07
N LEU A 134 -8.26 -1.95 -4.42
CA LEU A 134 -7.94 -2.77 -3.26
C LEU A 134 -6.86 -3.81 -3.55
N GLU A 135 -6.79 -4.32 -4.77
CA GLU A 135 -5.78 -5.27 -5.25
C GLU A 135 -4.37 -4.71 -5.09
N MET A 136 -4.19 -3.44 -5.43
CA MET A 136 -2.89 -2.78 -5.35
C MET A 136 -2.46 -2.54 -3.89
N ALA A 137 -3.42 -2.22 -3.03
CA ALA A 137 -3.18 -2.13 -1.59
C ALA A 137 -2.77 -3.48 -1.00
N ILE A 138 -3.43 -4.56 -1.43
CA ILE A 138 -3.08 -5.93 -1.06
C ILE A 138 -1.66 -6.26 -1.54
N PHE A 139 -1.30 -5.91 -2.77
CA PHE A 139 0.04 -6.07 -3.31
C PHE A 139 1.10 -5.38 -2.45
N CYS A 140 0.87 -4.13 -2.06
CA CYS A 140 1.74 -3.40 -1.14
C CYS A 140 1.81 -4.00 0.27
N ALA A 141 0.77 -4.68 0.75
CA ALA A 141 0.81 -5.38 2.04
C ALA A 141 1.71 -6.62 1.99
N VAL A 142 1.64 -7.36 0.88
CA VAL A 142 2.48 -8.54 0.61
C VAL A 142 3.94 -8.15 0.39
N LEU A 143 4.22 -7.13 -0.44
CA LEU A 143 5.59 -6.61 -0.66
C LEU A 143 6.28 -6.11 0.61
N GLY A 144 5.51 -5.61 1.57
CA GLY A 144 6.03 -5.18 2.86
C GLY A 144 6.41 -6.33 3.81
N ILE A 145 6.20 -7.61 3.47
CA ILE A 145 6.63 -8.76 4.29
C ILE A 145 8.16 -8.96 4.22
N PRO A 146 8.76 -9.13 3.03
CA PRO A 146 10.22 -9.16 2.90
C PRO A 146 10.89 -7.79 3.07
N ALA A 147 10.15 -6.75 3.45
CA ALA A 147 10.58 -5.34 3.48
C ALA A 147 11.23 -4.88 2.17
N ILE A 148 10.69 -5.30 1.02
CA ILE A 148 11.20 -4.84 -0.29
C ILE A 148 10.87 -3.34 -0.48
N ILE A 149 9.71 -2.90 0.02
CA ILE A 149 9.30 -1.50 0.11
C ILE A 149 8.65 -1.28 1.48
N GLY A 150 8.97 -0.18 2.17
CA GLY A 150 8.29 0.21 3.41
C GLY A 150 6.78 0.36 3.17
N GLY A 151 5.95 -0.02 4.16
CA GLY A 151 4.49 -0.10 3.97
C GLY A 151 3.89 1.24 3.53
N LEU A 152 4.31 2.33 4.17
CA LEU A 152 3.84 3.69 3.87
C LEU A 152 4.35 4.18 2.50
N THR A 153 5.61 3.93 2.17
CA THR A 153 6.20 4.29 0.88
C THR A 153 5.52 3.54 -0.27
N CYS A 154 5.24 2.24 -0.11
CA CYS A 154 4.55 1.46 -1.13
C CYS A 154 3.14 2.03 -1.38
N ALA A 155 2.38 2.31 -0.33
CA ALA A 155 1.05 2.89 -0.45
C ALA A 155 1.07 4.26 -1.15
N ALA A 156 2.05 5.10 -0.84
CA ALA A 156 2.21 6.41 -1.48
C ALA A 156 2.53 6.29 -2.98
N ILE A 157 3.55 5.50 -3.35
CA ILE A 157 3.93 5.32 -4.75
C ILE A 157 2.82 4.61 -5.52
N ALA A 158 2.18 3.59 -4.95
CA ALA A 158 1.08 2.87 -5.59
C ALA A 158 -0.08 3.82 -5.93
N THR A 159 -0.40 4.76 -5.04
CA THR A 159 -1.50 5.70 -5.31
C THR A 159 -1.12 6.69 -6.42
N ALA A 160 0.10 7.21 -6.43
CA ALA A 160 0.59 8.08 -7.51
C ALA A 160 0.62 7.36 -8.86
N VAL A 161 1.17 6.14 -8.90
CA VAL A 161 1.18 5.26 -10.07
C VAL A 161 -0.23 5.05 -10.61
N CYS A 162 -1.20 4.82 -9.72
CA CYS A 162 -2.56 4.56 -10.14
C CYS A 162 -3.28 5.75 -10.76
N ILE A 163 -2.89 6.98 -10.40
CA ILE A 163 -3.38 8.18 -11.07
C ILE A 163 -2.81 8.24 -12.49
N VAL A 164 -1.49 8.08 -12.62
CA VAL A 164 -0.81 8.12 -13.93
C VAL A 164 -1.34 7.01 -14.86
N VAL A 165 -1.51 5.79 -14.36
CA VAL A 165 -2.14 4.69 -15.13
C VAL A 165 -3.60 5.00 -15.47
N GLY A 166 -4.34 5.66 -14.57
CA GLY A 166 -5.72 6.10 -14.85
C GLY A 166 -5.81 7.16 -15.95
N GLU A 167 -4.82 8.05 -16.04
CA GLU A 167 -4.77 9.13 -17.03
C GLU A 167 -4.23 8.69 -18.39
N PHE A 168 -3.14 7.92 -18.39
CA PHE A 168 -2.40 7.55 -19.59
C PHE A 168 -2.67 6.11 -20.06
N GLY A 169 -3.39 5.33 -19.26
CA GLY A 169 -3.60 3.91 -19.50
C GLY A 169 -2.34 3.07 -19.31
N CYS A 170 -2.41 1.83 -19.82
CA CYS A 170 -1.34 0.84 -19.69
C CYS A 170 -0.58 0.56 -21.00
N GLU A 171 -0.81 1.38 -22.03
CA GLU A 171 -0.07 1.26 -23.30
C GLU A 171 1.39 1.77 -23.22
N PRO A 172 1.70 2.89 -22.51
CA PRO A 172 3.08 3.33 -22.35
C PRO A 172 3.91 2.35 -21.52
N THR A 173 5.23 2.37 -21.69
CA THR A 173 6.09 1.49 -20.89
C THR A 173 6.08 1.91 -19.43
N ALA A 174 6.31 0.96 -18.52
CA ALA A 174 6.42 1.28 -17.10
C ALA A 174 7.51 2.33 -16.80
N LEU A 175 8.57 2.39 -17.61
CA LEU A 175 9.58 3.44 -17.50
C LEU A 175 9.03 4.83 -17.85
N ASP A 176 8.19 4.93 -18.87
CA ASP A 176 7.62 6.21 -19.31
C ASP A 176 6.59 6.72 -18.30
N LEU A 177 5.71 5.85 -17.80
CA LEU A 177 4.75 6.22 -16.74
C LEU A 177 5.48 6.62 -15.45
N CYS A 178 6.58 5.95 -15.11
CA CYS A 178 7.36 6.32 -13.94
C CYS A 178 8.15 7.62 -14.10
N ARG A 179 8.49 8.03 -15.32
CA ARG A 179 9.06 9.35 -15.60
C ARG A 179 8.01 10.44 -15.49
N GLU A 180 6.81 10.19 -15.99
CA GLU A 180 5.67 11.11 -15.83
C GLU A 180 5.30 11.27 -14.36
N ALA A 181 5.42 10.20 -13.57
CA ALA A 181 5.26 10.22 -12.13
C ALA A 181 6.47 10.78 -11.34
N GLU A 182 7.54 11.23 -12.02
CA GLU A 182 8.78 11.76 -11.44
C GLU A 182 9.53 10.81 -10.49
N TYR A 183 9.38 9.49 -10.68
CA TYR A 183 10.11 8.46 -9.93
C TYR A 183 11.30 7.86 -10.69
N CYS A 184 11.39 8.15 -11.99
CA CYS A 184 12.46 7.85 -12.93
C CYS A 184 12.72 9.11 -13.79
#